data_AF-A0A961W9P0-F1
#
_entry.id   AF-A0A961W9P0-F1
#
_cell.length_a   1.000
_cell.length_b   1.000
_cell.length_c   1.000
_cell.angle_alpha   90.00
_cell.angle_beta   90.00
_cell.angle_gamma   90.00
#
_symmetry.space_group_name_H-M   'P 1'
#
loop_
_entity.id
_entity.type
_entity.pdbx_description
1 polymer ?
#
loop_
_entity_poly.entity_id
_entity_poly.type
_entity_poly.pdbx_seq_one_letter_code
_entity_poly.pdbx_strand_id
1 'polypeptide(L)'
;RPTRTNKGKIPLFIVGVDAVKDAVYARLRLAEPGAGAIHFPRRLDADYFRQLTAERVVTRFERGRPIRSWQPKRDGERNEALDTFVYAHAALHGLISMGMRLNEEVEAVAGRALAPAREAQGVIRSVWMR
;
A
#
# COMPACT_ATOMS: atom_id res chain seq x y z
N ARG A 1 -16.89 7.34 8.96
CA ARG A 1 -16.51 7.66 10.35
C ARG A 1 -16.49 6.34 11.13
N PRO A 2 -15.38 5.97 11.78
CA PRO A 2 -15.26 4.67 12.44
C PRO A 2 -16.26 4.53 13.59
N THR A 3 -16.79 3.33 13.80
CA THR A 3 -17.63 3.03 14.96
C THR A 3 -16.75 2.53 16.11
N ARG A 4 -17.15 2.80 17.35
CA ARG A 4 -16.50 2.30 18.57
C ARG A 4 -17.33 1.22 19.26
N THR A 5 -18.38 0.75 18.59
CA THR A 5 -19.31 -0.27 19.09
C THR A 5 -18.69 -1.66 18.92
N ASN A 6 -17.62 -1.91 19.66
CA ASN A 6 -16.98 -3.22 19.78
C ASN A 6 -16.49 -3.39 21.23
N LYS A 7 -16.21 -4.65 21.62
CA LYS A 7 -15.80 -5.01 22.99
C LYS A 7 -14.60 -4.18 23.49
N GLY A 8 -13.67 -3.82 22.59
CA GLY A 8 -12.48 -3.04 22.92
C GLY A 8 -12.65 -1.53 22.92
N LYS A 9 -13.83 -1.00 22.53
CA LYS A 9 -14.08 0.45 22.32
C LYS A 9 -13.04 1.14 21.43
N ILE A 10 -12.40 0.38 20.53
CA ILE A 10 -11.39 0.89 19.58
C ILE A 10 -12.07 1.38 18.30
N PRO A 11 -11.54 2.40 17.60
CA PRO A 11 -12.07 2.80 16.30
C PRO A 11 -11.86 1.68 15.27
N LEU A 12 -12.93 1.14 14.71
CA LEU A 12 -12.86 0.17 13.61
C LEU A 12 -13.14 0.85 12.28
N PHE A 13 -12.26 0.59 11.31
CA PHE A 13 -12.38 1.08 9.94
C PHE A 13 -12.65 -0.09 9.01
N ILE A 14 -13.76 -0.02 8.28
CA ILE A 14 -14.04 -0.95 7.18
C ILE A 14 -13.26 -0.48 5.95
N VAL A 15 -12.44 -1.37 5.39
CA VAL A 15 -11.62 -1.09 4.22
C VAL A 15 -12.26 -1.74 2.99
N GLY A 16 -12.68 -0.91 2.03
CA GLY A 16 -13.14 -1.37 0.71
C GLY A 16 -11.95 -1.73 -0.18
N VAL A 17 -11.43 -2.95 -0.04
CA VAL A 17 -10.19 -3.39 -0.70
C VAL A 17 -10.23 -3.26 -2.23
N ASP A 18 -11.38 -3.55 -2.85
CA ASP A 18 -11.53 -3.46 -4.30
C ASP A 18 -11.32 -2.04 -4.82
N ALA A 19 -11.87 -1.03 -4.14
CA ALA A 19 -11.71 0.37 -4.51
C ALA A 19 -10.25 0.83 -4.34
N VAL A 20 -9.56 0.32 -3.32
CA VAL A 20 -8.14 0.59 -3.12
C VAL A 20 -7.31 -0.06 -4.23
N LYS A 21 -7.57 -1.33 -4.56
CA LYS A 21 -6.88 -2.03 -5.66
C LYS A 21 -7.10 -1.30 -6.99
N ASP A 22 -8.32 -0.82 -7.25
CA ASP A 22 -8.63 0.00 -8.44
C ASP A 22 -7.78 1.28 -8.50
N ALA A 23 -7.71 2.01 -7.38
CA ALA A 23 -6.91 3.22 -7.30
C ALA A 23 -5.40 2.95 -7.45
N VAL A 24 -4.90 1.87 -6.83
CA VAL A 24 -3.49 1.46 -6.94
C VAL A 24 -3.16 1.11 -8.39
N TYR A 25 -3.95 0.26 -9.05
CA TYR A 25 -3.71 -0.13 -10.44
C TYR A 25 -3.85 1.05 -11.41
N ALA A 26 -4.74 2.00 -11.16
CA ALA A 26 -4.82 3.23 -11.94
C ALA A 26 -3.53 4.06 -11.81
N ARG A 27 -2.97 4.18 -10.59
CA ARG A 27 -1.73 4.91 -10.34
C ARG A 27 -0.48 4.20 -10.88
N LEU A 28 -0.45 2.87 -10.85
CA LEU A 28 0.64 2.08 -11.43
C LEU A 28 0.76 2.24 -12.96
N ARG A 29 -0.30 2.70 -13.63
CA ARG A 29 -0.28 3.00 -15.07
C ARG A 29 0.35 4.36 -15.41
N LEU A 30 0.59 5.21 -14.41
CA LEU A 30 1.22 6.51 -14.62
C LEU A 30 2.72 6.29 -14.88
N ALA A 31 3.16 6.59 -16.10
CA ALA A 31 4.57 6.49 -16.50
C ALA A 31 5.35 7.78 -16.17
N GLU A 32 4.67 8.93 -16.25
CA GLU A 32 5.30 10.23 -16.01
C GLU A 32 5.28 10.60 -14.52
N PRO A 33 6.36 11.20 -13.99
CA PRO A 33 6.36 11.73 -12.64
C PRO A 33 5.28 12.79 -12.44
N GLY A 34 4.62 12.78 -11.28
CA GLY A 34 3.60 13.77 -10.96
C GLY A 34 2.64 13.33 -9.87
N ALA A 35 1.54 14.09 -9.74
CA ALA A 35 0.50 13.79 -8.76
C ALA A 35 -0.07 12.38 -8.98
N GLY A 36 -0.07 11.58 -7.91
CA GLY A 36 -0.56 10.21 -7.95
C GLY A 36 0.46 9.16 -8.42
N ALA A 37 1.64 9.56 -8.90
CA ALA A 37 2.72 8.63 -9.22
C ALA A 37 3.19 7.87 -7.97
N ILE A 38 3.45 6.58 -8.11
CA ILE A 38 3.97 5.73 -7.03
C ILE A 38 5.48 5.61 -7.18
N HIS A 39 6.22 6.00 -6.15
CA HIS A 39 7.67 5.93 -6.12
C HIS A 39 8.13 4.63 -5.46
N PHE A 40 9.06 3.93 -6.11
CA PHE A 40 9.62 2.69 -5.62
C PHE A 40 11.12 2.84 -5.31
N PRO A 41 11.61 2.32 -4.18
CA PRO A 41 13.04 2.21 -3.92
C PRO A 41 13.73 1.34 -4.97
N ARG A 42 14.92 1.76 -5.42
CA ARG A 42 15.72 1.03 -6.42
C ARG A 42 16.14 -0.40 -6.02
N ARG A 43 16.05 -0.75 -4.73
CA ARG A 43 16.44 -2.06 -4.19
C ARG A 43 15.39 -3.16 -4.37
N LEU A 44 14.17 -2.80 -4.79
CA LEU A 44 13.10 -3.78 -4.97
C LEU A 44 13.37 -4.62 -6.22
N ASP A 45 13.13 -5.92 -6.11
CA ASP A 45 13.37 -6.87 -7.19
C ASP A 45 12.09 -7.12 -8.02
N ALA A 46 12.23 -7.91 -9.09
CA ALA A 46 11.11 -8.27 -9.93
C ALA A 46 10.03 -9.08 -9.19
N ASP A 47 10.38 -9.83 -8.14
CA ASP A 47 9.39 -10.62 -7.38
C ASP A 47 8.41 -9.70 -6.66
N TYR A 48 8.89 -8.62 -6.06
CA TYR A 48 8.03 -7.61 -5.45
C TYR A 48 6.99 -7.08 -6.45
N PHE A 49 7.40 -6.73 -7.66
CA PHE A 49 6.50 -6.20 -8.69
C PHE A 49 5.54 -7.26 -9.25
N ARG A 50 5.97 -8.53 -9.32
CA ARG A 50 5.06 -9.65 -9.62
C ARG A 50 3.96 -9.75 -8.57
N GLN A 51 4.33 -9.76 -7.28
CA GLN A 51 3.36 -9.83 -6.18
C GLN A 51 2.45 -8.59 -6.12
N LEU A 52 2.99 -7.39 -6.34
CA LEU A 52 2.23 -6.14 -6.38
C LEU A 52 1.16 -6.16 -7.48
N THR A 53 1.43 -6.88 -8.56
CA THR A 53 0.52 -7.02 -9.70
C THR A 53 -0.08 -8.43 -9.80
N ALA A 54 -0.12 -9.20 -8.71
CA ALA A 54 -0.49 -10.61 -8.72
C ALA A 54 -1.95 -10.87 -9.10
N GLU A 55 -2.82 -9.88 -8.95
CA GLU A 55 -4.25 -10.02 -9.18
C GLU A 55 -4.73 -9.33 -10.46
N ARG A 56 -5.93 -9.69 -10.90
CA ARG A 56 -6.64 -9.06 -12.01
C ARG A 56 -8.13 -8.98 -11.71
N VAL A 57 -8.78 -8.03 -12.37
CA VAL A 57 -10.23 -7.93 -12.36
C VAL A 57 -10.81 -8.95 -13.32
N VAL A 58 -11.78 -9.73 -12.85
CA VAL A 58 -12.56 -10.68 -13.64
C VAL A 58 -14.05 -10.33 -13.49
N THR A 59 -14.78 -10.39 -14.60
CA THR A 59 -16.25 -10.29 -14.58
C THR A 59 -16.83 -11.70 -14.66
N ARG A 60 -17.47 -12.15 -13.59
CA ARG A 60 -18.21 -13.42 -13.53
C ARG A 60 -19.70 -13.15 -13.61
N PHE A 61 -20.47 -14.04 -14.22
CA PHE A 61 -21.92 -13.98 -14.15
C PHE A 61 -22.45 -14.87 -13.03
N GLU A 62 -23.23 -14.31 -12.13
CA GLU A 62 -23.98 -15.06 -11.13
C GLU A 62 -25.46 -14.74 -11.27
N ARG A 63 -26.29 -15.77 -11.46
CA ARG A 63 -27.74 -15.63 -11.69
C ARG A 63 -28.08 -14.63 -12.81
N GLY A 64 -27.30 -14.63 -13.89
CA GLY A 64 -27.48 -13.75 -15.04
C GLY A 64 -27.00 -12.31 -14.85
N ARG A 65 -26.46 -11.95 -13.67
CA ARG A 65 -25.90 -10.61 -13.40
C ARG A 65 -24.37 -10.63 -13.46
N PRO A 66 -23.72 -9.69 -14.16
CA PRO A 66 -22.27 -9.54 -14.10
C PRO A 66 -21.84 -9.03 -12.72
N ILE A 67 -20.90 -9.73 -12.11
CA ILE A 67 -20.24 -9.42 -10.84
C ILE A 67 -18.75 -9.27 -11.13
N ARG A 68 -18.21 -8.15 -10.70
CA ARG A 68 -16.78 -7.82 -10.82
C ARG A 68 -16.07 -8.28 -9.56
N SER A 69 -14.98 -9.03 -9.70
CA SER A 69 -14.15 -9.44 -8.56
C SER A 69 -12.66 -9.42 -8.91
N TRP A 70 -11.84 -9.08 -7.92
CA TRP A 70 -10.39 -9.23 -8.00
C TRP A 70 -10.02 -10.68 -7.71
N GLN A 71 -9.21 -11.29 -8.59
CA GLN A 71 -8.76 -12.67 -8.46
C GLN A 71 -7.27 -12.79 -8.79
N PRO A 72 -6.54 -13.71 -8.14
CA PRO A 72 -5.17 -14.04 -8.53
C PRO A 72 -5.07 -14.35 -10.02
N LYS A 73 -3.98 -13.92 -10.66
CA LYS A 73 -3.71 -14.25 -12.07
C LYS A 73 -3.42 -15.74 -12.27
N ARG A 74 -2.84 -16.38 -11.26
CA ARG A 74 -2.48 -17.80 -11.22
C ARG A 74 -2.80 -18.37 -9.85
N ASP A 75 -3.03 -19.67 -9.81
CA ASP A 75 -3.28 -20.38 -8.56
C ASP A 75 -1.99 -20.45 -7.73
N GLY A 76 -2.08 -20.14 -6.43
CA GLY A 76 -0.92 -20.07 -5.53
C GLY A 76 0.02 -18.87 -5.76
N GLU A 77 -0.37 -17.86 -6.55
CA GLU A 77 0.41 -16.64 -6.71
C GLU A 77 0.49 -15.87 -5.38
N ARG A 78 1.71 -15.54 -4.95
CA ARG A 78 1.98 -14.66 -3.81
C ARG A 78 1.53 -13.23 -4.10
N ASN A 79 0.84 -12.59 -3.16
CA ASN A 79 0.26 -11.24 -3.33
C ASN A 79 0.52 -10.32 -2.12
N GLU A 80 1.44 -10.68 -1.22
CA GLU A 80 1.72 -9.98 0.03
C GLU A 80 2.13 -8.52 -0.22
N ALA A 81 2.86 -8.25 -1.31
CA ALA A 81 3.21 -6.90 -1.71
C ALA A 81 1.98 -6.04 -2.05
N LEU A 82 0.99 -6.60 -2.75
CA LEU A 82 -0.27 -5.90 -3.07
C LEU A 82 -1.08 -5.64 -1.80
N ASP A 83 -1.26 -6.65 -0.95
CA ASP A 83 -2.06 -6.52 0.27
C ASP A 83 -1.42 -5.55 1.26
N THR A 84 -0.09 -5.56 1.38
CA THR A 84 0.65 -4.56 2.19
C THR A 84 0.43 -3.16 1.64
N PHE A 85 0.47 -2.98 0.31
CA PHE A 85 0.24 -1.68 -0.31
C PHE A 85 -1.20 -1.19 -0.10
N VAL A 86 -2.19 -2.08 -0.20
CA VAL A 86 -3.60 -1.81 0.09
C VAL A 86 -3.77 -1.33 1.53
N TYR A 87 -3.18 -2.03 2.50
CA TYR A 87 -3.27 -1.63 3.90
C TYR A 87 -2.51 -0.34 4.22
N ALA A 88 -1.34 -0.12 3.62
CA ALA A 88 -0.63 1.15 3.75
C ALA A 88 -1.48 2.32 3.23
N HIS A 89 -2.13 2.15 2.09
CA HIS A 89 -3.05 3.14 1.53
C HIS A 89 -4.27 3.37 2.44
N ALA A 90 -4.88 2.29 2.94
CA ALA A 90 -5.99 2.38 3.88
C ALA A 90 -5.60 3.08 5.20
N ALA A 91 -4.41 2.79 5.73
CA ALA A 91 -3.89 3.43 6.93
C ALA A 91 -3.69 4.94 6.74
N LEU A 92 -3.11 5.35 5.61
CA LEU A 92 -2.99 6.77 5.24
C LEU A 92 -4.36 7.46 5.22
N HIS A 93 -5.34 6.87 4.55
CA HIS A 93 -6.70 7.43 4.51
C HIS A 93 -7.39 7.41 5.88
N GLY A 94 -7.09 6.42 6.73
CA GLY A 94 -7.51 6.38 8.12
C GLY A 94 -6.96 7.57 8.90
N LEU A 95 -5.67 7.87 8.78
CA LEU A 95 -5.02 9.03 9.41
C LEU A 95 -5.64 10.35 8.93
N ILE A 96 -5.85 10.49 7.61
CA ILE A 96 -6.52 11.67 7.04
C ILE A 96 -7.93 11.82 7.61
N SER A 97 -8.70 10.73 7.69
CA SER A 97 -10.04 10.74 8.29
C SER A 97 -10.03 11.08 9.78
N MET A 98 -8.92 10.92 10.48
CA MET A 98 -8.73 11.29 11.88
C MET A 98 -8.15 12.71 12.06
N GLY A 99 -7.93 13.45 10.97
CA GLY A 99 -7.52 14.86 10.99
C GLY A 99 -6.11 15.13 10.49
N MET A 100 -5.36 14.12 10.01
CA MET A 100 -4.05 14.35 9.39
C MET A 100 -4.20 15.20 8.12
N ARG A 101 -3.44 16.29 8.02
CA ARG A 101 -3.38 17.17 6.85
C ARG A 101 -2.13 16.84 6.03
N LEU A 102 -2.24 15.82 5.18
CA LEU A 102 -1.10 15.22 4.47
C LEU A 102 -0.22 16.25 3.75
N ASN A 103 -0.80 17.21 3.04
CA ASN A 103 -0.02 18.21 2.30
C ASN A 103 0.82 19.08 3.25
N GLU A 104 0.29 19.45 4.42
CA GLU A 104 1.04 20.26 5.39
C GLU A 104 2.19 19.46 6.02
N GLU A 105 1.97 18.18 6.29
CA GLU A 105 3.02 17.27 6.77
C GLU A 105 4.14 17.10 5.75
N VAL A 106 3.79 17.01 4.45
CA VAL A 106 4.78 16.90 3.37
C VAL A 106 5.62 18.17 3.28
N GLU A 107 5.00 19.36 3.32
CA GLU A 107 5.74 20.63 3.33
C GLU A 107 6.67 20.75 4.55
N ALA A 108 6.19 20.33 5.73
CA ALA A 108 7.00 20.32 6.94
C ALA A 108 8.19 19.36 6.86
N VAL A 109 8.04 18.21 6.18
CA VAL A 109 9.13 17.26 5.93
C VAL A 109 10.09 17.78 4.87
N ALA A 110 9.61 18.40 3.79
CA ALA A 110 10.45 19.01 2.76
C ALA A 110 11.31 20.15 3.32
N GLY A 111 10.77 20.92 4.27
CA GLY A 111 11.52 21.95 5.00
C GLY A 111 12.56 21.41 5.99
N ARG A 112 12.44 20.14 6.42
CA ARG A 112 13.51 19.46 7.16
C ARG A 112 14.50 18.92 6.13
N ALA A 113 15.66 19.56 6.01
CA ALA A 113 16.75 19.06 5.18
C ALA A 113 16.93 17.55 5.44
N LEU A 114 16.76 16.74 4.39
CA LEU A 114 17.06 15.31 4.44
C LEU A 114 18.52 15.20 4.90
N ALA A 115 18.72 14.74 6.13
CA ALA A 115 20.06 14.40 6.59
C ALA A 115 20.67 13.49 5.51
N PRO A 116 21.92 13.74 5.09
CA PRO A 116 22.56 12.92 4.07
C PRO A 116 22.40 11.46 4.45
N ALA A 117 22.06 10.63 3.47
CA ALA A 117 21.84 9.20 3.67
C ALA A 117 22.97 8.67 4.56
N ARG A 118 22.64 8.22 5.78
CA ARG A 118 23.63 7.72 6.72
C ARG A 118 24.43 6.65 5.99
N GLU A 119 25.72 6.90 5.85
CA GLU A 119 26.69 5.92 5.35
C GLU A 119 26.42 4.62 6.11
N ALA A 120 26.31 3.50 5.38
CA ALA A 120 25.90 2.22 5.95
C ALA A 120 26.75 1.93 7.19
N GLN A 121 26.15 2.07 8.37
CA GLN A 121 26.85 1.83 9.64
C GLN A 121 27.39 0.41 9.57
N GLY A 122 28.71 0.29 9.71
CA GLY A 122 29.42 -0.99 9.59
C GLY A 122 28.69 -2.06 10.38
N VAL A 123 28.48 -3.21 9.75
CA VAL A 123 27.77 -4.35 10.34
C VAL A 123 28.35 -4.62 11.73
N ILE A 124 27.55 -4.37 12.77
CA ILE A 124 27.91 -4.74 14.14
C ILE A 124 27.85 -6.27 14.18
N ARG A 125 29.01 -6.92 14.05
CA ARG A 125 29.10 -8.38 14.22
C ARG A 125 28.86 -8.69 15.69
N SER A 126 27.80 -9.43 15.98
CA SER A 126 27.51 -9.88 17.34
C SER A 126 28.62 -10.82 17.83
N VAL A 127 28.96 -10.71 19.11
CA VAL A 127 29.99 -11.54 19.76
C VAL A 127 29.68 -13.05 19.66
N TRP A 128 28.42 -13.40 19.44
CA TRP A 128 27.90 -14.76 19.33
C TRP A 128 28.10 -15.44 17.96
N MET A 129 28.48 -14.69 16.93
CA MET A 129 28.79 -15.25 15.60
C MET A 129 30.32 -15.34 15.40
N ARG A 130 31.00 -16.09 16.28
CA ARG A 130 32.36 -16.60 16.05
C ARG A 130 32.31 -18.11 15.87
#